data_AF-A0A1G3LZW3-F1
#
_entry.id   AF-A0A1G3LZW3-F1
#
_cell.length_a   1.000
_cell.length_b   1.000
_cell.length_c   1.000
_cell.angle_alpha   90.00
_cell.angle_beta   90.00
_cell.angle_gamma   90.00
#
_symmetry.space_group_name_H-M   'P 1'
#
loop_
_entity.id
_entity.type
_entity.pdbx_description
1 polymer ?
#
loop_
_entity_poly.entity_id
_entity_poly.type
_entity_poly.pdbx_seq_one_letter_code
_entity_poly.pdbx_strand_id
1 'polypeptide(L)'
;MSKHARIENGTALEVFVVPDDSTIEDCFHPEIAALFSPCPDQVTAGSTVDTKGKWTIASASTPPEADTPPQEQLALLTPMTVYMAFKPEERIAIKGSTDPMVQEFWAMYQLSVQLDKPTDPNLKSVIDALNYLAQPKTATPAGVGILASFDRVEEIRRGVPQ
;
A
#
# COMPACT_ATOMS: atom_id res chain seq x y z
N MET A 1 33.49 1.43 -19.13
CA MET A 1 32.69 0.69 -18.15
C MET A 1 32.56 -0.73 -18.66
N SER A 2 33.08 -1.72 -17.93
CA SER A 2 32.99 -3.13 -18.34
C SER A 2 32.09 -3.88 -17.36
N LYS A 3 31.03 -4.51 -17.88
CA LYS A 3 30.05 -5.24 -17.05
C LYS A 3 30.44 -6.71 -16.92
N HIS A 4 30.41 -7.22 -15.71
CA HIS A 4 30.67 -8.62 -15.40
C HIS A 4 29.51 -9.22 -14.63
N ALA A 5 29.16 -10.46 -14.94
CA ALA A 5 28.11 -11.20 -14.25
C ALA A 5 28.68 -12.44 -13.57
N ARG A 6 28.21 -12.71 -12.35
CA ARG A 6 28.43 -14.01 -11.69
C ARG A 6 27.39 -14.99 -12.19
N ILE A 7 27.83 -16.02 -12.90
CA ILE A 7 26.95 -16.97 -13.59
C ILE A 7 26.94 -18.29 -12.82
N GLU A 8 25.75 -18.74 -12.43
CA GLU A 8 25.55 -20.02 -11.77
C GLU A 8 24.44 -20.78 -12.48
N ASN A 9 24.70 -22.02 -12.89
CA ASN A 9 23.77 -22.85 -13.68
C ASN A 9 23.20 -22.14 -14.92
N GLY A 10 24.02 -21.33 -15.61
CA GLY A 10 23.60 -20.58 -16.80
C GLY A 10 22.72 -19.35 -16.51
N THR A 11 22.62 -18.91 -15.25
CA THR A 11 21.89 -17.69 -14.85
C THR A 11 22.85 -16.69 -14.22
N ALA A 12 22.79 -15.44 -14.66
CA ALA A 12 23.46 -14.32 -13.99
C ALA A 12 22.76 -14.04 -12.66
N LEU A 13 23.39 -14.40 -11.55
CA LEU A 13 22.86 -14.12 -10.22
C LEU A 13 23.13 -12.67 -9.81
N GLU A 14 24.29 -12.17 -10.19
CA GLU A 14 24.78 -10.85 -9.80
C GLU A 14 25.46 -10.21 -10.99
N VAL A 15 25.31 -8.89 -11.14
CA VAL A 15 25.95 -8.15 -12.21
C VAL A 15 26.63 -6.92 -11.62
N PHE A 16 27.93 -6.81 -11.86
CA PHE A 16 28.79 -5.76 -11.37
C PHE A 16 29.30 -4.92 -12.54
N VAL A 17 29.32 -3.60 -12.35
CA VAL A 17 29.89 -2.66 -13.32
C VAL A 17 31.25 -2.22 -12.79
N VAL A 18 32.31 -2.62 -13.50
CA VAL A 18 33.67 -2.26 -13.12
C VAL A 18 33.92 -0.79 -13.47
N PRO A 19 34.44 0.03 -12.53
CA PRO A 19 34.85 1.41 -12.80
C PRO A 19 35.88 1.51 -13.93
N ASP A 20 35.91 2.66 -14.62
CA ASP A 20 36.71 2.85 -15.85
C ASP A 20 38.23 2.67 -15.68
N ASP A 21 38.75 2.77 -14.45
CA ASP A 21 40.18 2.66 -14.11
C ASP A 21 40.50 1.42 -13.23
N SER A 22 39.66 0.38 -13.27
CA SER A 22 39.86 -0.83 -12.46
C SER A 22 39.52 -2.11 -13.22
N THR A 23 40.05 -3.22 -12.72
CA THR A 23 39.67 -4.58 -13.14
C THR A 23 38.77 -5.23 -12.09
N ILE A 24 38.12 -6.34 -12.42
CA ILE A 24 37.29 -7.07 -11.44
C ILE A 24 38.16 -7.63 -10.31
N GLU A 25 39.42 -7.95 -10.61
CA GLU A 25 40.45 -8.39 -9.67
C GLU A 25 40.93 -7.27 -8.74
N ASP A 26 40.85 -5.99 -9.17
CA ASP A 26 41.10 -4.83 -8.29
C ASP A 26 39.92 -4.56 -7.35
N CYS A 27 38.71 -4.99 -7.73
CA CYS A 27 37.47 -4.76 -6.97
C CYS A 27 37.19 -5.86 -5.94
N PHE A 28 37.64 -7.09 -6.18
CA PHE A 28 37.30 -8.26 -5.37
C PHE A 28 38.53 -9.13 -5.08
N HIS A 29 38.47 -9.91 -3.99
CA HIS A 29 39.47 -10.95 -3.73
C HIS A 29 39.56 -11.92 -4.93
N PRO A 30 40.74 -12.47 -5.30
CA PRO A 30 40.90 -13.29 -6.50
C PRO A 30 39.91 -14.47 -6.62
N GLU A 31 39.58 -15.09 -5.49
CA GLU A 31 38.58 -16.18 -5.45
C GLU A 31 37.17 -15.73 -5.82
N ILE A 32 36.81 -14.48 -5.52
CA ILE A 32 35.51 -13.89 -5.85
C ILE A 32 35.56 -13.36 -7.29
N ALA A 33 36.63 -12.67 -7.68
CA ALA A 33 36.81 -12.15 -9.03
C ALA A 33 36.72 -13.27 -10.09
N ALA A 34 37.26 -14.46 -9.80
CA ALA A 34 37.17 -15.63 -10.67
C ALA A 34 35.74 -16.14 -10.91
N LEU A 35 34.77 -15.76 -10.08
CA LEU A 35 33.36 -16.14 -10.26
C LEU A 35 32.63 -15.23 -11.26
N PHE A 36 33.23 -14.11 -11.65
CA PHE A 36 32.64 -13.13 -12.55
C PHE A 36 33.15 -13.34 -13.98
N SER A 37 32.22 -13.32 -14.94
CA SER A 37 32.51 -13.42 -16.37
C SER A 37 32.06 -12.15 -17.09
N PRO A 38 32.80 -11.67 -18.11
CA PRO A 38 32.41 -10.49 -18.86
C PRO A 38 31.06 -10.72 -19.56
N CYS A 39 30.17 -9.73 -19.50
CA CYS A 39 28.84 -9.82 -20.09
C CYS A 39 28.45 -8.53 -20.82
N PRO A 40 27.54 -8.59 -21.81
CA PRO A 40 27.02 -7.39 -22.47
C PRO A 40 26.36 -6.41 -21.51
N ASP A 41 26.39 -5.12 -21.82
CA ASP A 41 25.87 -4.05 -20.96
C ASP A 41 24.38 -4.20 -20.60
N GLN A 42 23.63 -4.87 -21.47
CA GLN A 42 22.19 -5.13 -21.31
C GLN A 42 21.86 -6.22 -20.29
N VAL A 43 22.84 -7.01 -19.82
CA VAL A 43 22.64 -8.12 -18.88
C VAL A 43 22.26 -7.60 -17.49
N THR A 44 21.14 -8.07 -16.97
CA THR A 44 20.67 -7.79 -15.60
C THR A 44 20.69 -9.07 -14.76
N ALA A 45 20.65 -8.94 -13.44
CA ALA A 45 20.48 -10.10 -12.55
C ALA A 45 19.18 -10.86 -12.94
N GLY A 46 19.27 -12.18 -13.01
CA GLY A 46 18.23 -13.08 -13.52
C GLY A 46 18.33 -13.38 -15.02
N SER A 47 19.19 -12.71 -15.79
CA SER A 47 19.40 -13.02 -17.22
C SER A 47 20.06 -14.39 -17.39
N THR A 48 19.70 -15.14 -18.43
CA THR A 48 20.26 -16.48 -18.68
C THR A 48 21.21 -16.49 -19.87
N VAL A 49 22.20 -17.38 -19.87
CA VAL A 49 23.14 -17.60 -20.97
C VAL A 49 23.05 -19.05 -21.45
N ASP A 50 22.94 -19.26 -22.75
CA ASP A 50 22.92 -20.60 -23.34
C ASP A 50 24.34 -21.18 -23.52
N THR A 51 24.43 -22.47 -23.87
CA THR A 51 25.70 -23.17 -24.11
C THR A 51 26.49 -22.66 -25.32
N LYS A 52 25.93 -21.73 -26.10
CA LYS A 52 26.56 -21.06 -27.25
C LYS A 52 26.97 -19.61 -26.92
N GLY A 53 26.81 -19.17 -25.67
CA GLY A 53 27.15 -17.82 -25.22
C GLY A 53 26.11 -16.74 -25.55
N LYS A 54 24.88 -17.13 -25.93
CA LYS A 54 23.79 -16.19 -26.21
C LYS A 54 23.05 -15.84 -24.92
N TRP A 55 22.96 -14.55 -24.64
CA TRP A 55 22.25 -14.01 -23.49
C TRP A 55 20.76 -13.79 -23.76
N THR A 56 19.92 -14.21 -22.84
CA THR A 56 18.49 -13.87 -22.75
C THR A 56 18.31 -12.93 -21.57
N ILE A 57 18.01 -11.66 -21.88
CA ILE A 57 17.90 -10.60 -20.87
C ILE A 57 16.65 -10.80 -20.03
N ALA A 58 16.81 -10.84 -18.70
CA ALA A 58 15.67 -10.84 -17.80
C ALA A 58 14.94 -9.50 -17.89
N SER A 59 13.62 -9.56 -18.08
CA SER A 59 12.76 -8.38 -17.91
C SER A 59 13.03 -7.78 -16.54
N ALA A 60 13.33 -6.49 -16.49
CA ALA A 60 13.62 -5.79 -15.24
C ALA A 60 12.52 -6.09 -14.22
N SER A 61 12.86 -6.81 -13.16
CA SER A 61 11.97 -7.03 -12.03
C SER A 61 11.61 -5.66 -11.49
N THR A 62 10.32 -5.32 -11.47
CA THR A 62 9.82 -4.16 -10.74
C THR A 62 10.41 -4.21 -9.33
N PRO A 63 10.96 -3.11 -8.79
CA PRO A 63 11.50 -3.11 -7.43
C PRO A 63 10.48 -3.73 -6.47
N PRO A 64 10.86 -4.63 -5.57
CA PRO A 64 9.95 -5.03 -4.49
C PRO A 64 9.52 -3.74 -3.79
N GLU A 65 8.20 -3.52 -3.68
CA GLU A 65 7.66 -2.45 -2.85
C GLU A 65 8.38 -2.50 -1.50
N ALA A 66 8.94 -1.38 -1.08
CA ALA A 66 9.55 -1.27 0.24
C ALA A 66 8.52 -1.75 1.27
N ASP A 67 8.93 -2.71 2.12
CA ASP A 67 8.14 -3.16 3.26
C ASP A 67 7.74 -1.92 4.08
N THR A 68 6.52 -1.47 3.85
CA THR A 68 5.90 -0.44 4.68
C THR A 68 5.72 -1.12 6.03
N PRO A 69 6.16 -0.51 7.15
CA PRO A 69 5.96 -1.11 8.47
C PRO A 69 4.49 -1.52 8.60
N PRO A 70 4.17 -2.71 9.18
CA PRO A 70 2.79 -3.17 9.29
C PRO A 70 1.94 -2.05 9.88
N GLN A 71 1.06 -1.45 9.08
CA GLN A 71 0.10 -0.50 9.61
C GLN A 71 -0.72 -1.26 10.65
N GLU A 72 -0.84 -0.72 11.86
CA GLU A 72 -1.71 -1.29 12.88
C GLU A 72 -3.11 -1.46 12.29
N GLN A 73 -3.45 -2.69 11.90
CA GLN A 73 -4.69 -2.96 11.21
C GLN A 73 -5.79 -3.04 12.26
N LEU A 74 -6.71 -2.09 12.20
CA LEU A 74 -7.84 -2.05 13.12
C LEU A 74 -8.73 -3.28 12.88
N ALA A 75 -9.27 -3.83 13.96
CA ALA A 75 -10.18 -4.97 13.89
C ALA A 75 -11.44 -4.63 13.10
N LEU A 76 -12.01 -5.65 12.44
CA LEU A 76 -13.30 -5.52 11.79
C LEU A 76 -14.39 -5.11 12.78
N LEU A 77 -15.24 -4.17 12.39
CA LEU A 77 -16.31 -3.66 13.22
C LEU A 77 -17.62 -4.34 12.83
N THR A 78 -18.32 -4.93 13.79
CA THR A 78 -19.69 -5.43 13.55
C THR A 78 -20.62 -4.25 13.27
N PRO A 79 -21.77 -4.46 12.60
CA PRO A 79 -22.75 -3.39 12.40
C PRO A 79 -23.17 -2.73 13.73
N MET A 80 -23.30 -3.51 14.81
CA MET A 80 -23.62 -2.95 16.12
C MET A 80 -22.47 -2.08 16.67
N THR A 81 -21.22 -2.53 16.53
CA THR A 81 -20.04 -1.75 16.94
C THR A 81 -19.97 -0.42 16.19
N VAL A 82 -20.15 -0.44 14.87
CA VAL A 82 -20.19 0.78 14.05
C VAL A 82 -21.29 1.72 14.55
N TYR A 83 -22.50 1.19 14.77
CA TYR A 83 -23.64 1.99 15.22
C TYR A 83 -23.42 2.66 16.58
N MET A 84 -22.85 1.93 17.53
CA MET A 84 -22.56 2.42 18.88
C MET A 84 -21.40 3.42 18.92
N ALA A 85 -20.52 3.40 17.92
CA ALA A 85 -19.40 4.33 17.85
C ALA A 85 -19.81 5.76 17.47
N PHE A 86 -21.00 5.95 16.88
CA PHE A 86 -21.62 7.26 16.68
C PHE A 86 -22.41 7.71 17.90
N LYS A 87 -22.41 9.00 18.19
CA LYS A 87 -23.29 9.59 19.21
C LYS A 87 -24.75 9.60 18.76
N PRO A 88 -25.74 9.60 19.68
CA PRO A 88 -27.16 9.68 19.31
C PRO A 88 -27.50 10.84 18.37
N GLU A 89 -26.97 12.03 18.61
CA GLU A 89 -27.16 13.22 17.79
C GLU A 89 -26.55 13.09 16.39
N GLU A 90 -25.37 12.48 16.26
CA GLU A 90 -24.72 12.18 14.98
C GLU A 90 -25.61 11.23 14.16
N ARG A 91 -26.14 10.18 14.79
CA ARG A 91 -27.05 9.23 14.13
C ARG A 91 -28.35 9.87 13.67
N ILE A 92 -28.92 10.77 14.48
CA ILE A 92 -30.13 11.51 14.11
C ILE A 92 -29.84 12.42 12.91
N ALA A 93 -28.71 13.13 12.93
CA ALA A 93 -28.29 14.00 11.82
C ALA A 93 -28.05 13.21 10.52
N ILE A 94 -27.42 12.04 10.59
CA ILE A 94 -27.23 11.15 9.42
C ILE A 94 -28.57 10.71 8.85
N LYS A 95 -29.46 10.18 9.70
CA LYS A 95 -30.79 9.69 9.28
C LYS A 95 -31.70 10.78 8.71
N GLY A 96 -31.56 12.01 9.22
CA GLY A 96 -32.32 13.17 8.75
C GLY A 96 -31.69 13.89 7.56
N SER A 97 -30.51 13.47 7.08
CA SER A 97 -29.80 14.16 6.02
C SER A 97 -30.46 13.97 4.66
N THR A 98 -30.53 15.06 3.89
CA THR A 98 -30.95 15.05 2.48
C THR A 98 -29.76 14.99 1.52
N ASP A 99 -28.53 14.92 2.04
CA ASP A 99 -27.32 14.85 1.25
C ASP A 99 -27.15 13.43 0.65
N PRO A 100 -27.06 13.28 -0.68
CA PRO A 100 -26.98 11.98 -1.32
C PRO A 100 -25.81 11.12 -0.83
N MET A 101 -24.66 11.72 -0.51
CA MET A 101 -23.49 10.98 -0.02
C MET A 101 -23.71 10.48 1.41
N VAL A 102 -24.42 11.24 2.25
CA VAL A 102 -24.77 10.81 3.61
C VAL A 102 -25.85 9.73 3.57
N GLN A 103 -26.80 9.84 2.65
CA GLN A 103 -27.83 8.81 2.44
C GLN A 103 -27.22 7.50 1.94
N GLU A 104 -26.29 7.55 1.00
CA GLU A 104 -25.56 6.37 0.52
C GLU A 104 -24.75 5.70 1.64
N PHE A 105 -24.04 6.49 2.46
CA PHE A 105 -23.34 5.97 3.64
C PHE A 105 -24.30 5.24 4.58
N TRP A 106 -25.46 5.82 4.88
CA TRP A 106 -26.45 5.20 5.76
C TRP A 106 -27.07 3.94 5.16
N ALA A 107 -27.36 3.95 3.86
CA ALA A 107 -27.88 2.79 3.14
C ALA A 107 -26.89 1.62 3.18
N MET A 108 -25.59 1.90 3.02
CA MET A 108 -24.53 0.88 3.13
C MET A 108 -24.46 0.27 4.53
N TYR A 109 -24.60 1.09 5.58
CA TYR A 109 -24.73 0.59 6.95
C TYR A 109 -25.98 -0.28 7.12
N GLN A 110 -27.14 0.12 6.58
CA GLN A 110 -28.36 -0.69 6.65
C GLN A 110 -28.19 -2.04 5.93
N LEU A 111 -27.50 -2.04 4.80
CA LEU A 111 -27.17 -3.26 4.08
C LEU A 111 -26.23 -4.16 4.90
N SER A 112 -25.23 -3.59 5.59
CA SER A 112 -24.33 -4.38 6.43
C SER A 112 -25.06 -5.02 7.61
N VAL A 113 -26.04 -4.32 8.21
CA VAL A 113 -26.95 -4.88 9.22
C VAL A 113 -27.78 -6.02 8.64
N GLN A 114 -28.38 -5.84 7.46
CA GLN A 114 -29.22 -6.87 6.83
C GLN A 114 -28.44 -8.13 6.47
N LEU A 115 -27.19 -7.99 6.04
CA LEU A 115 -26.34 -9.09 5.61
C LEU A 115 -25.44 -9.64 6.72
N ASP A 116 -25.53 -9.08 7.94
CA ASP A 116 -24.63 -9.34 9.07
C ASP A 116 -23.14 -9.33 8.65
N LYS A 117 -22.78 -8.30 7.87
CA LYS A 117 -21.42 -8.13 7.36
C LYS A 117 -20.67 -7.11 8.19
N PRO A 118 -19.48 -7.47 8.71
CA PRO A 118 -18.65 -6.50 9.39
C PRO A 118 -18.09 -5.47 8.39
N THR A 119 -17.84 -4.28 8.89
CA THR A 119 -17.18 -3.20 8.17
C THR A 119 -15.69 -3.22 8.48
N ASP A 120 -14.85 -3.17 7.45
CA ASP A 120 -13.41 -2.96 7.61
C ASP A 120 -13.11 -1.46 7.72
N PRO A 121 -12.69 -0.95 8.90
CA PRO A 121 -12.41 0.47 9.12
C PRO A 121 -11.11 0.95 8.45
N ASN A 122 -10.34 0.05 7.85
CA ASN A 122 -9.09 0.37 7.14
C ASN A 122 -9.33 0.63 5.64
N LEU A 123 -10.52 0.30 5.11
CA LEU A 123 -10.85 0.55 3.71
C LEU A 123 -10.88 2.06 3.42
N LYS A 124 -10.23 2.45 2.32
CA LYS A 124 -10.23 3.85 1.86
C LYS A 124 -11.63 4.42 1.71
N SER A 125 -12.59 3.65 1.22
CA SER A 125 -13.98 4.08 1.08
C SER A 125 -14.65 4.40 2.43
N VAL A 126 -14.35 3.63 3.48
CA VAL A 126 -14.86 3.88 4.84
C VAL A 126 -14.21 5.13 5.42
N ILE A 127 -12.90 5.29 5.24
CA ILE A 127 -12.15 6.48 5.69
C ILE A 127 -12.68 7.74 5.00
N ASP A 128 -12.86 7.70 3.68
CA ASP A 128 -13.36 8.83 2.89
C ASP A 128 -14.79 9.20 3.30
N ALA A 129 -15.67 8.22 3.55
CA ALA A 129 -17.02 8.46 4.01
C ALA A 129 -17.06 9.12 5.41
N LEU A 130 -16.25 8.66 6.35
CA LEU A 130 -16.17 9.26 7.69
C LEU A 130 -15.58 10.68 7.64
N ASN A 131 -14.54 10.90 6.84
CA ASN A 131 -13.98 12.23 6.60
C ASN A 131 -15.02 13.18 6.00
N TYR A 132 -15.84 12.69 5.09
CA TYR A 132 -16.93 13.46 4.49
C TYR A 132 -18.00 13.86 5.52
N LEU A 133 -18.28 13.01 6.51
CA LEU A 133 -19.16 13.36 7.64
C LEU A 133 -18.54 14.40 8.59
N ALA A 134 -17.21 14.42 8.72
CA ALA A 134 -16.49 15.41 9.53
C ALA A 134 -16.31 16.77 8.84
N GLN A 135 -16.46 16.84 7.52
CA GLN A 135 -16.30 18.09 6.78
C GLN A 135 -17.44 19.09 7.08
N PRO A 136 -17.11 20.34 7.48
CA PRO A 136 -18.05 21.46 7.51
C PRO A 136 -18.74 21.66 6.15
N LYS A 137 -20.07 21.71 6.13
CA LYS A 137 -20.84 21.87 4.87
C LYS A 137 -21.63 23.16 4.74
N THR A 138 -21.72 24.00 5.77
CA THR A 138 -22.46 25.26 5.64
C THR A 138 -21.58 26.39 5.13
N ALA A 139 -22.18 27.26 4.31
CA ALA A 139 -21.66 28.58 4.02
C ALA A 139 -21.64 29.42 5.32
N THR A 140 -20.70 30.36 5.36
CA THR A 140 -20.17 31.11 6.50
C THR A 140 -21.21 31.55 7.56
N PRO A 141 -20.95 31.32 8.87
CA PRO A 141 -19.78 30.65 9.42
C PRO A 141 -19.75 29.16 9.04
N ALA A 142 -18.55 28.59 8.93
CA ALA A 142 -18.39 27.17 8.70
C ALA A 142 -19.03 26.43 9.87
N GLY A 143 -20.21 25.87 9.65
CA GLY A 143 -20.92 25.03 10.61
C GLY A 143 -20.13 23.75 10.81
N VAL A 144 -20.27 23.14 11.97
CA VAL A 144 -19.69 21.81 12.22
C VAL A 144 -20.21 20.81 11.19
N GLY A 145 -19.36 19.89 10.74
CA GLY A 145 -19.79 18.71 10.02
C GLY A 145 -20.79 17.90 10.87
N ILE A 146 -21.33 16.81 10.32
CA ILE A 146 -22.13 15.88 11.11
C ILE A 146 -21.31 15.34 12.29
N LEU A 147 -20.01 15.08 12.06
CA LEU A 147 -19.06 14.83 13.14
C LEU A 147 -18.46 16.16 13.61
N ALA A 148 -18.35 16.30 14.94
CA ALA A 148 -17.87 17.53 15.57
C ALA A 148 -16.40 17.86 15.24
N SER A 149 -15.59 16.87 14.88
CA SER A 149 -14.18 17.03 14.51
C SER A 149 -13.67 15.85 13.69
N PHE A 150 -12.48 15.98 13.09
CA PHE A 150 -11.78 14.87 12.46
C PHE A 150 -11.28 13.81 13.46
N ASP A 151 -11.07 14.16 14.73
CA ASP A 151 -10.70 13.17 15.77
C ASP A 151 -11.78 12.11 15.96
N ARG A 152 -13.06 12.47 15.75
CA ARG A 152 -14.18 11.53 15.78
C ARG A 152 -14.05 10.43 14.74
N VAL A 153 -13.39 10.69 13.60
CA VAL A 153 -13.17 9.68 12.56
C VAL A 153 -12.36 8.51 13.13
N GLU A 154 -11.28 8.80 13.84
CA GLU A 154 -10.43 7.75 14.44
C GLU A 154 -11.13 7.01 15.59
N GLU A 155 -11.93 7.71 16.40
CA GLU A 155 -12.73 7.08 17.45
C GLU A 155 -13.78 6.11 16.87
N ILE A 156 -14.44 6.50 15.76
CA ILE A 156 -15.40 5.65 15.06
C ILE A 156 -14.70 4.45 14.42
N ARG A 157 -13.54 4.66 13.77
CA ARG A 157 -12.75 3.58 13.17
C ARG A 157 -12.25 2.55 14.18
N ARG A 158 -11.98 2.98 15.42
CA ARG A 158 -11.65 2.09 16.55
C ARG A 158 -12.87 1.41 17.18
N GLY A 159 -14.08 1.78 16.77
CA GLY A 159 -15.31 1.23 17.32
C GLY A 159 -15.57 1.62 18.78
N VAL A 160 -15.04 2.75 19.24
CA VAL A 160 -15.19 3.22 20.63
C VAL A 160 -16.63 3.68 20.86
N PRO A 161 -17.43 3.00 21.69
CA PRO A 161 -18.80 3.38 21.95
C PRO A 161 -18.92 4.78 22.57
N GLN A 162 -19.99 5.50 22.26
CA GLN A 162 -20.27 6.86 22.74
C GLN A 162 -21.61 6.97 23.48
#